data_AF-A0AAN8V231-F1
#
_entry.id   AF-A0AAN8V231-F1
#
_cell.length_a   1.000
_cell.length_b   1.000
_cell.length_c   1.000
_cell.angle_alpha   90.00
_cell.angle_beta   90.00
_cell.angle_gamma   90.00
#
_symmetry.space_group_name_H-M   'P 1'
#
loop_
_entity.id
_entity.type
_entity.pdbx_description
1 polymer ?
#
loop_
_entity_poly.entity_id
_entity_poly.type
_entity_poly.pdbx_seq_one_letter_code
_entity_poly.pdbx_strand_id
1 'polypeptide(L)'
;METARTVKDVSPHEFIELPPWNDIVKTAAFKELSPYDPDWYYIRAASIARHVYSRQGLGVGSFQRIYGGSKRNGSRPPHFAKSSGSIVRHILQQLQKLNIIDIDPKGW
;
A
#
# COMPACT_ATOMS: atom_id res chain seq x y z
N MET A 1 -17.10 8.79 29.34
CA MET A 1 -17.47 7.63 28.50
C MET A 1 -17.18 8.03 27.08
N GLU A 2 -16.16 7.47 26.44
CA GLU A 2 -15.88 7.78 25.04
C GLU A 2 -17.02 7.21 24.17
N THR A 3 -17.62 8.09 23.38
CA THR A 3 -18.67 7.75 22.40
C THR A 3 -18.09 6.82 21.34
N ALA A 4 -18.88 5.83 20.90
CA ALA A 4 -18.48 4.92 19.83
C ALA A 4 -18.07 5.71 18.58
N ARG A 5 -16.78 5.61 18.19
CA ARG A 5 -16.24 6.28 17.00
C ARG A 5 -16.58 5.45 15.77
N THR A 6 -17.46 5.96 14.91
CA THR A 6 -17.76 5.31 13.62
C THR A 6 -16.64 5.61 12.63
N VAL A 7 -16.36 4.71 11.67
CA VAL A 7 -15.26 4.87 10.68
C VAL A 7 -15.32 6.19 9.89
N LYS A 8 -16.52 6.79 9.78
CA LYS A 8 -16.75 8.08 9.11
C LYS A 8 -16.30 9.29 9.95
N ASP A 9 -16.24 9.13 11.26
CA ASP A 9 -16.00 10.22 12.22
C ASP A 9 -14.53 10.31 12.62
N VAL A 10 -13.69 9.36 12.18
CA VAL A 10 -12.26 9.36 12.47
C VAL A 10 -11.47 9.77 11.24
N SER A 11 -10.63 10.80 11.38
CA SER A 11 -9.73 11.21 10.33
C SER A 11 -8.74 10.08 10.02
N PRO A 12 -8.55 9.67 8.75
CA PRO A 12 -7.57 8.66 8.37
C PRO A 12 -6.14 8.97 8.85
N HIS A 13 -5.86 10.27 9.03
CA HIS A 13 -4.59 10.82 9.48
C HIS A 13 -4.24 10.43 10.93
N GLU A 14 -5.23 10.04 11.75
CA GLU A 14 -5.01 9.72 13.16
C GLU A 14 -4.44 8.29 13.35
N PHE A 15 -4.57 7.41 12.35
CA PHE A 15 -4.20 6.01 12.47
C PHE A 15 -2.90 5.64 11.78
N ILE A 16 -2.58 6.28 10.64
CA ILE A 16 -1.44 5.90 9.82
C ILE A 16 -0.49 7.09 9.70
N GLU A 17 0.68 6.94 10.30
CA GLU A 17 1.77 7.92 10.20
C GLU A 17 2.30 7.97 8.77
N LEU A 18 2.32 9.14 8.15
CA LEU A 18 2.88 9.28 6.81
C LEU A 18 4.42 9.19 6.89
N PRO A 19 5.05 8.38 6.03
CA PRO A 19 6.50 8.37 5.96
C PRO A 19 7.05 9.70 5.41
N PRO A 20 8.26 10.12 5.82
CA PRO A 20 8.82 11.42 5.42
C PRO A 20 9.07 11.56 3.92
N TRP A 21 9.11 10.45 3.19
CA TRP A 21 9.35 10.42 1.75
C TRP A 21 8.05 10.41 0.91
N ASN A 22 6.87 10.37 1.55
CA ASN A 22 5.57 10.18 0.89
C ASN A 22 5.35 11.11 -0.31
N ASP A 23 5.73 12.38 -0.16
CA ASP A 23 5.36 13.44 -1.11
C ASP A 23 6.31 13.49 -2.33
N ILE A 24 7.46 12.82 -2.23
CA ILE A 24 8.55 12.93 -3.21
C ILE A 24 8.65 11.66 -4.07
N VAL A 25 8.24 10.51 -3.52
CA VAL A 25 8.50 9.22 -4.19
C VAL A 25 7.48 8.86 -5.26
N LYS A 26 7.95 8.08 -6.23
CA LYS A 26 7.08 7.37 -7.15
C LYS A 26 6.62 6.05 -6.53
N THR A 27 5.39 5.66 -6.83
CA THR A 27 4.82 4.41 -6.31
C THR A 27 5.45 3.14 -6.88
N ALA A 28 6.12 3.24 -8.04
CA ALA A 28 6.88 2.17 -8.66
C ALA A 28 7.95 2.75 -9.61
N ALA A 29 8.99 1.97 -9.88
CA ALA A 29 10.08 2.37 -10.78
C ALA A 29 9.62 2.65 -12.22
N PHE A 30 8.54 2.01 -12.66
CA PHE A 30 7.99 2.18 -14.02
C PHE A 30 7.04 3.37 -14.16
N LYS A 31 6.68 4.04 -13.06
CA LYS A 31 5.89 5.27 -13.12
C LYS A 31 6.79 6.44 -13.52
N GLU A 32 6.27 7.34 -14.35
CA GLU A 32 6.99 8.53 -14.78
C GLU A 32 6.92 9.63 -13.70
N LEU A 33 5.74 9.83 -13.10
CA LEU A 33 5.46 10.86 -12.08
C LEU A 33 5.03 10.26 -10.73
N SER A 34 5.11 11.07 -9.68
CA SER A 34 4.54 10.78 -8.36
C SER A 34 3.00 10.84 -8.40
N PRO A 35 2.30 10.23 -7.42
CA PRO A 35 0.85 10.38 -7.29
C PRO A 35 0.45 11.84 -7.08
N TYR A 36 -0.62 12.28 -7.74
CA TYR A 36 -1.17 13.63 -7.58
C TYR A 36 -2.06 13.78 -6.35
N ASP A 37 -2.69 12.68 -5.95
CA ASP A 37 -3.60 12.65 -4.82
C ASP A 37 -2.78 12.69 -3.52
N PRO A 38 -2.96 13.68 -2.62
CA PRO A 38 -2.25 13.71 -1.35
C PRO A 38 -2.57 12.49 -0.46
N ASP A 39 -3.78 11.93 -0.61
CA ASP A 39 -4.26 10.80 0.19
C ASP A 39 -3.91 9.44 -0.43
N TRP A 40 -3.07 9.40 -1.47
CA TRP A 40 -2.73 8.18 -2.20
C TRP A 40 -2.24 7.04 -1.28
N TYR A 41 -1.55 7.40 -0.21
CA TYR A 41 -0.98 6.46 0.75
C TYR A 41 -2.09 5.76 1.56
N TYR A 42 -3.09 6.51 2.04
CA TYR A 42 -4.25 5.99 2.75
C TYR A 42 -5.12 5.11 1.84
N ILE A 43 -5.34 5.55 0.60
CA ILE A 43 -6.07 4.75 -0.40
C ILE A 43 -5.37 3.42 -0.65
N ARG A 44 -4.03 3.44 -0.75
CA ARG A 44 -3.25 2.21 -0.91
C ARG A 44 -3.33 1.32 0.32
N ALA A 45 -3.28 1.88 1.53
CA ALA A 45 -3.44 1.12 2.77
C ALA A 45 -4.81 0.44 2.86
N ALA A 46 -5.89 1.16 2.55
CA ALA A 46 -7.24 0.60 2.49
C ALA A 46 -7.36 -0.52 1.44
N SER A 47 -6.77 -0.33 0.26
CA SER A 47 -6.73 -1.35 -0.80
C SER A 47 -6.00 -2.62 -0.35
N ILE A 48 -4.85 -2.48 0.33
CA ILE A 48 -4.09 -3.61 0.87
C ILE A 48 -4.91 -4.37 1.91
N ALA A 49 -5.48 -3.66 2.89
CA ALA A 49 -6.32 -4.28 3.93
C ALA A 49 -7.50 -5.06 3.33
N ARG A 50 -8.18 -4.50 2.33
CA ARG A 50 -9.25 -5.18 1.59
C ARG A 50 -8.78 -6.45 0.89
N HIS A 51 -7.61 -6.40 0.26
CA HIS A 51 -7.04 -7.56 -0.42
C HIS A 51 -6.67 -8.68 0.54
N VAL A 52 -6.07 -8.35 1.69
CA VAL A 52 -5.78 -9.34 2.75
C VAL A 52 -7.06 -10.01 3.24
N TYR A 53 -8.11 -9.22 3.47
CA TYR A 53 -9.41 -9.76 3.89
C TYR A 53 -10.01 -10.70 2.82
N SER A 54 -9.94 -10.30 1.55
CA SER A 54 -10.55 -11.07 0.45
C SER A 54 -9.74 -12.32 0.08
N ARG A 55 -8.42 -12.29 0.26
CA ARG A 55 -7.50 -13.37 -0.10
C ARG A 55 -6.46 -13.48 1.01
N GLN A 56 -6.60 -14.51 1.83
CA GLN A 56 -5.68 -14.82 2.91
C GLN A 56 -4.36 -15.37 2.33
N GLY A 57 -3.26 -15.20 3.07
CA GLY A 57 -1.93 -15.68 2.65
C GLY A 57 -1.19 -14.79 1.63
N LEU A 58 -1.55 -13.51 1.51
CA LEU A 58 -0.86 -12.59 0.61
C LEU A 58 0.39 -11.96 1.26
N GLY A 59 1.56 -12.22 0.66
CA GLY A 59 2.81 -11.53 1.00
C GLY A 59 3.09 -10.29 0.16
N VAL A 60 4.19 -9.59 0.49
CA VAL A 60 4.65 -8.38 -0.21
C VAL A 60 4.79 -8.61 -1.73
N GLY A 61 5.32 -9.77 -2.13
CA GLY A 61 5.54 -10.11 -3.54
C GLY A 61 4.24 -10.21 -4.36
N SER A 62 3.13 -10.58 -3.72
CA SER A 62 1.81 -10.64 -4.35
C SER A 62 1.26 -9.23 -4.58
N PHE A 63 1.35 -8.36 -3.58
CA PHE A 63 0.99 -6.94 -3.71
C PHE A 63 1.84 -6.21 -4.75
N GLN A 64 3.13 -6.57 -4.85
CA GLN A 64 4.00 -6.02 -5.89
C GLN A 64 3.54 -6.35 -7.31
N ARG A 65 2.89 -7.51 -7.50
CA ARG A 65 2.29 -7.89 -8.78
C ARG A 65 0.94 -7.21 -8.99
N ILE A 66 0.09 -7.14 -7.97
CA ILE A 66 -1.23 -6.48 -8.02
C ILE A 66 -1.09 -5.01 -8.42
N TYR A 67 -0.17 -4.28 -7.78
CA TYR A 67 0.10 -2.88 -8.10
C TYR A 67 1.16 -2.70 -9.20
N GLY A 68 1.59 -3.80 -9.83
CA GLY A 68 2.51 -3.79 -10.96
C GLY A 68 1.84 -3.24 -12.21
N GLY A 69 2.63 -3.03 -13.26
CA GLY A 69 2.10 -2.45 -14.49
C GLY A 69 3.06 -2.53 -15.65
N SER A 70 2.60 -2.01 -16.79
CA SER A 70 3.40 -1.95 -18.01
C SER A 70 4.46 -0.86 -17.91
N LYS A 71 5.74 -1.24 -18.01
CA LYS A 71 6.87 -0.31 -18.04
C LYS A 71 7.14 0.15 -19.46
N ARG A 72 7.06 1.47 -19.67
CA ARG A 72 7.46 2.11 -20.91
C ARG A 72 8.99 2.12 -21.02
N ASN A 73 9.52 1.47 -22.06
CA ASN A 73 10.96 1.35 -22.32
C ASN A 73 11.41 2.26 -23.48
N GLY A 74 10.76 3.41 -23.66
CA GLY A 74 11.00 4.33 -24.78
C GLY A 74 10.59 3.72 -26.12
N SER A 75 11.57 3.50 -27.00
CA SER A 75 11.35 2.89 -28.32
C SER A 75 11.18 1.37 -28.29
N ARG A 76 11.56 0.70 -27.19
CA ARG A 76 11.44 -0.75 -27.07
C ARG A 76 10.03 -1.14 -26.59
N PRO A 77 9.52 -2.34 -26.96
CA PRO A 77 8.22 -2.80 -26.48
C PRO A 77 8.09 -2.74 -24.94
N PRO A 78 6.88 -2.46 -24.44
CA PRO A 78 6.64 -2.39 -23.02
C PRO A 78 6.55 -3.79 -22.40
N HIS A 79 7.07 -3.93 -21.18
CA HIS A 79 7.05 -5.19 -20.42
C HIS A 79 6.52 -4.96 -19.01
N PHE A 80 5.94 -6.00 -18.41
CA PHE A 80 5.45 -5.94 -17.04
C PHE A 80 6.59 -5.70 -16.03
N ALA A 81 6.39 -4.75 -15.12
CA ALA A 81 7.27 -4.47 -14.00
C ALA A 81 6.49 -4.46 -12.68
N LYS A 82 7.13 -4.96 -11.63
CA LYS A 82 6.59 -4.98 -10.26
C LYS A 82 6.58 -3.57 -9.65
N SER A 83 5.69 -3.35 -8.69
CA SER A 83 5.66 -2.12 -7.91
C SER A 83 6.74 -2.08 -6.80
N SER A 84 6.86 -0.92 -6.14
CA SER A 84 7.79 -0.77 -5.01
C SER A 84 7.39 -1.66 -3.84
N GLY A 85 8.30 -2.54 -3.42
CA GLY A 85 8.09 -3.42 -2.26
C GLY A 85 8.26 -2.69 -0.92
N SER A 86 9.04 -1.60 -0.90
CA SER A 86 9.28 -0.82 0.31
C SER A 86 7.99 -0.14 0.79
N ILE A 87 7.23 0.47 -0.13
CA ILE A 87 5.95 1.12 0.19
C ILE A 87 4.95 0.11 0.74
N VAL A 88 4.78 -1.04 0.06
CA VAL A 88 3.86 -2.10 0.50
C VAL A 88 4.27 -2.64 1.87
N ARG A 89 5.56 -2.90 2.09
CA ARG A 89 6.08 -3.41 3.37
C ARG A 89 5.82 -2.42 4.50
N HIS A 90 6.06 -1.14 4.26
CA HIS A 90 5.85 -0.09 5.26
C HIS A 90 4.38 -0.03 5.68
N ILE A 91 3.46 -0.06 4.71
CA ILE A 91 2.01 -0.10 4.99
C ILE A 91 1.64 -1.35 5.81
N LEU A 92 2.13 -2.53 5.44
CA LEU A 92 1.81 -3.77 6.17
C LEU A 92 2.34 -3.72 7.61
N GLN A 93 3.54 -3.18 7.84
CA GLN A 93 4.08 -2.98 9.18
C GLN A 93 3.22 -2.01 10.01
N GLN A 94 2.71 -0.95 9.40
CA GLN A 94 1.80 -0.01 10.09
C GLN A 94 0.46 -0.65 10.43
N LEU A 95 -0.14 -1.39 9.49
CA LEU A 95 -1.39 -2.11 9.73
C LEU A 95 -1.23 -3.21 10.81
N GLN A 96 -0.04 -3.79 10.90
CA GLN A 96 0.30 -4.73 11.99
C GLN A 96 0.38 -4.01 13.35
N LYS A 97 1.02 -2.84 13.43
CA LYS A 97 1.05 -2.04 14.67
C LYS A 97 -0.35 -1.64 15.15
N LEU A 98 -1.27 -1.43 14.21
CA LEU A 98 -2.68 -1.12 14.48
C LEU A 98 -3.52 -2.37 14.83
N ASN A 99 -2.92 -3.57 14.90
CA ASN A 99 -3.60 -4.84 15.10
C ASN A 99 -4.72 -5.14 14.09
N ILE A 100 -4.62 -4.60 12.86
CA ILE A 100 -5.58 -4.87 11.78
C ILE A 100 -5.18 -6.15 11.01
N ILE A 101 -3.88 -6.41 10.91
CA ILE A 101 -3.31 -7.55 10.21
C ILE A 101 -2.34 -8.26 11.15
N ASP A 102 -2.35 -9.59 11.14
CA ASP A 102 -1.34 -10.40 11.82
C ASP A 102 -0.49 -11.19 10.82
N ILE A 103 0.73 -11.52 11.22
CA ILE A 103 1.64 -12.33 10.42
C ILE A 103 1.43 -13.79 10.82
N ASP A 104 0.90 -14.59 9.90
CA ASP A 104 0.85 -16.02 10.09
C ASP A 104 2.29 -16.58 10.12
N PRO A 105 2.70 -17.31 11.18
CA PRO A 105 4.03 -17.94 11.27
C PRO A 105 4.29 -18.93 10.13
N LYS A 106 3.24 -19.43 9.47
CA LYS A 106 3.35 -20.27 8.28
C LYS A 106 3.71 -19.51 7.01
N GLY A 107 4.02 -18.21 7.14
CA GLY A 107 4.34 -17.26 6.08
C GLY A 107 4.88 -17.94 4.83
N TRP A 108 4.12 -17.87 3.75
CA TRP A 108 4.60 -18.36 2.46
C TRP A 108 5.68 -17.42 1.93
#